data_AF-A0A813ER29-F1
#
_entry.id   AF-A0A813ER29-F1
#
_cell.length_a   1.000
_cell.length_b   1.000
_cell.length_c   1.000
_cell.angle_alpha   90.00
_cell.angle_beta   90.00
_cell.angle_gamma   90.00
#
_symmetry.space_group_name_H-M   'P 1'
#
loop_
_entity.id
_entity.type
_entity.pdbx_description
1 polymer ?
#
loop_
_entity_poly.entity_id
_entity_poly.type
_entity_poly.pdbx_seq_one_letter_code
_entity_poly.pdbx_strand_id
1 'polypeptide(L)'
;MPVASDEIREWVPAEASHMANDVYSLNHELPYKPLLPRDIRLVKQNEMECSDLWLLSPPCQPYTRLGRQQDVGDKRASPLLHLTEMLPKLRQKPKALLVENVVGFETSESWHRLADALLE
;
A
#
# COMPACT_ATOMS: atom_id res chain seq x y z
N MET A 1 -0.04 -24.38 19.59
CA MET A 1 -0.93 -23.57 20.45
C MET A 1 -1.41 -22.38 19.63
N PRO A 2 -2.70 -22.05 19.62
CA PRO A 2 -3.19 -20.90 18.87
C PRO A 2 -2.64 -19.63 19.54
N VAL A 3 -1.96 -18.79 18.76
CA VAL A 3 -1.53 -17.46 19.19
C VAL A 3 -2.78 -16.66 19.59
N ALA A 4 -2.75 -16.03 20.76
CA ALA A 4 -3.85 -15.20 21.27
C ALA A 4 -4.30 -14.19 20.20
N SER A 5 -5.60 -13.90 20.17
CA SER A 5 -6.29 -13.20 19.06
C SER A 5 -5.84 -11.77 18.79
N ASP A 6 -4.96 -11.20 19.63
CA ASP A 6 -4.71 -9.76 19.68
C ASP A 6 -3.26 -9.39 19.35
N GLU A 7 -2.41 -10.36 18.99
CA GLU A 7 -1.02 -10.12 18.60
C GLU A 7 -0.86 -10.08 17.08
N ILE A 8 -0.14 -9.07 16.58
CA ILE A 8 0.30 -8.99 15.19
C ILE A 8 1.10 -10.28 14.91
N ARG A 9 0.76 -11.02 13.86
CA ARG A 9 1.49 -12.26 13.49
C ARG A 9 2.58 -12.04 12.47
N GLU A 10 2.43 -11.02 11.64
CA GLU A 10 3.40 -10.63 10.63
C GLU A 10 3.26 -9.13 10.35
N TRP A 11 4.38 -8.44 10.20
CA TRP A 11 4.44 -7.04 9.77
C TRP A 11 5.45 -6.94 8.64
N VAL A 12 4.97 -6.60 7.45
CA VAL A 12 5.78 -6.60 6.22
C VAL A 12 5.78 -5.19 5.61
N PRO A 13 6.73 -4.34 5.98
CA PRO A 13 6.86 -3.03 5.34
C PRO A 13 7.44 -3.19 3.94
N ALA A 14 6.95 -2.40 2.97
CA ALA A 14 7.43 -2.39 1.60
C ALA A 14 7.68 -0.95 1.13
N GLU A 15 8.92 -0.64 0.75
CA GLU A 15 9.35 0.72 0.38
C GLU A 15 10.56 0.64 -0.56
N ALA A 16 10.55 1.43 -1.63
CA ALA A 16 11.60 1.41 -2.66
C ALA A 16 12.82 2.27 -2.27
N SER A 17 12.64 3.27 -1.42
CA SER A 17 13.68 4.19 -0.97
C SER A 17 14.61 3.53 0.04
N HIS A 18 15.87 3.31 -0.35
CA HIS A 18 16.90 2.80 0.57
C HIS A 18 17.04 3.68 1.82
N MET A 19 16.98 5.00 1.68
CA MET A 19 17.14 5.92 2.81
C MET A 19 15.97 5.84 3.79
N ALA A 20 14.74 5.68 3.28
CA ALA A 20 13.58 5.46 4.15
C ALA A 20 13.69 4.11 4.88
N ASN A 21 14.15 3.09 4.16
CA ASN A 21 14.39 1.75 4.70
C ASN A 21 15.44 1.75 5.81
N ASP A 22 16.54 2.48 5.63
CA ASP A 22 17.61 2.62 6.63
C ASP A 22 17.09 3.32 7.88
N VAL A 23 16.39 4.45 7.71
CA VAL A 23 15.77 5.18 8.84
C VAL A 23 14.79 4.28 9.58
N TYR A 24 13.91 3.57 8.87
CA TYR A 24 12.94 2.67 9.49
C TYR A 24 13.63 1.57 10.30
N SER A 25 14.63 0.90 9.71
CA SER A 25 15.34 -0.21 10.34
C SER A 25 16.16 0.20 11.56
N LEU A 26 16.66 1.44 11.59
CA LEU A 26 17.36 1.99 12.76
C LEU A 26 16.44 2.29 13.94
N ASN A 27 15.14 2.53 13.70
CA ASN A 27 14.17 2.90 14.73
C ASN A 27 13.25 1.76 15.14
N HIS A 28 13.14 0.70 14.33
CA HIS A 28 12.19 -0.38 14.54
C HIS A 28 12.87 -1.74 14.43
N GLU A 29 12.89 -2.48 15.54
CA GLU A 29 13.17 -3.91 15.53
C GLU A 29 11.96 -4.66 14.98
N LEU A 30 12.14 -5.36 13.86
CA LEU A 30 11.07 -6.15 13.23
C LEU A 30 11.16 -7.60 13.70
N PRO A 31 10.17 -8.13 14.44
CA PRO A 31 10.16 -9.54 14.85
C PRO A 31 9.62 -10.49 13.73
N TYR A 32 9.34 -9.97 12.54
CA TYR A 32 8.71 -10.68 11.42
C TYR A 32 9.56 -10.61 10.15
N LYS A 33 9.05 -11.15 9.03
CA LYS A 33 9.75 -11.12 7.73
C LYS A 33 10.27 -9.71 7.42
N PRO A 34 11.50 -9.60 6.90
CA PRO A 34 12.17 -8.31 6.80
C PRO A 34 11.45 -7.38 5.84
N LEU A 35 11.74 -6.10 6.01
CA LEU A 35 11.47 -5.03 5.07
C LEU A 35 11.70 -5.48 3.63
N LEU A 36 10.77 -5.13 2.76
CA LEU A 36 10.84 -5.39 1.34
C LEU A 36 11.35 -4.12 0.63
N PRO A 37 12.66 -4.00 0.35
CA PRO A 37 13.26 -2.81 -0.25
C PRO A 37 12.99 -2.77 -1.76
N ARG A 38 11.72 -2.77 -2.14
CA ARG A 38 11.27 -2.89 -3.52
C ARG A 38 10.04 -2.04 -3.76
N ASP A 39 9.92 -1.63 -5.01
CA ASP A 39 8.69 -1.05 -5.53
C ASP A 39 7.53 -2.03 -5.32
N ILE A 40 6.40 -1.52 -4.81
CA ILE A 40 5.21 -2.33 -4.54
C ILE A 40 4.73 -3.09 -5.77
N ARG A 41 4.98 -2.56 -6.98
CA ARG A 41 4.66 -3.18 -8.26
C ARG A 41 5.43 -4.48 -8.54
N LEU A 42 6.48 -4.74 -7.75
CA LEU A 42 7.30 -5.94 -7.84
C LEU A 42 7.01 -6.93 -6.70
N VAL A 43 6.12 -6.59 -5.76
CA VAL A 43 5.68 -7.51 -4.71
C VAL A 43 4.75 -8.53 -5.34
N LYS A 44 5.01 -9.82 -5.13
CA LYS A 44 4.21 -10.88 -5.74
C LYS A 44 2.86 -10.98 -5.04
N GLN A 45 1.85 -11.36 -5.81
CA GLN A 45 0.48 -11.56 -5.33
C GLN A 45 0.41 -12.44 -4.07
N ASN A 46 1.14 -13.57 -4.05
CA ASN A 46 1.15 -14.48 -2.90
C ASN A 46 1.80 -13.89 -1.65
N GLU A 47 2.65 -12.87 -1.78
CA GLU A 47 3.21 -12.13 -0.65
C GLU A 47 2.20 -11.13 -0.06
N MET A 48 1.24 -10.67 -0.88
CA MET A 48 0.18 -9.73 -0.50
C MET A 48 -1.06 -10.44 0.08
N GLU A 49 -1.41 -11.63 -0.42
CA GLU A 49 -2.58 -12.43 -0.01
C GLU A 49 -2.52 -12.93 1.44
N CYS A 50 -1.35 -12.85 2.09
CA CYS A 50 -1.17 -13.30 3.48
C CYS A 50 -1.51 -12.24 4.54
N SER A 51 -1.90 -11.02 4.13
CA SER A 51 -2.10 -9.89 5.04
C SER A 51 -3.58 -9.54 5.23
N ASP A 52 -4.04 -9.53 6.48
CA ASP A 52 -5.40 -9.14 6.85
C ASP A 52 -5.66 -7.62 6.77
N LEU A 53 -4.61 -6.80 6.95
CA LEU A 53 -4.68 -5.34 6.99
C LEU A 53 -3.61 -4.74 6.08
N TRP A 54 -4.00 -3.83 5.20
CA TRP A 54 -3.07 -3.01 4.43
C TRP A 54 -3.09 -1.57 4.96
N LEU A 55 -1.90 -1.03 5.21
CA LEU A 55 -1.69 0.37 5.57
C LEU A 55 -0.91 1.02 4.43
N LEU A 56 -1.51 2.03 3.79
CA LEU A 56 -0.99 2.63 2.57
C LEU A 56 -0.87 4.14 2.73
N SER A 57 0.29 4.68 2.34
CA SER A 57 0.53 6.12 2.16
C SER A 57 1.12 6.35 0.77
N PRO A 58 0.35 6.10 -0.31
CA PRO A 58 0.85 6.23 -1.67
C PRO A 58 1.28 7.68 -1.96
N PRO A 59 2.21 7.91 -2.92
CA PRO A 59 2.69 9.26 -3.23
C PRO A 59 1.54 10.25 -3.47
N CYS A 60 1.51 11.36 -2.72
CA CYS A 60 0.41 12.31 -2.73
C CYS A 60 0.51 13.39 -3.83
N GLN A 61 1.69 13.53 -4.43
CA GLN A 61 2.03 14.55 -5.43
C GLN A 61 1.14 14.57 -6.69
N PRO A 62 0.55 13.45 -7.16
CA PRO A 62 -0.44 13.48 -8.25
C PRO A 62 -1.72 14.24 -7.90
N TYR A 63 -2.07 14.33 -6.61
CA TYR A 63 -3.35 14.82 -6.10
C TYR A 63 -3.24 16.20 -5.46
N THR A 64 -2.05 16.82 -5.44
CA THR A 64 -1.86 18.14 -4.84
C THR A 64 -2.59 19.22 -5.65
N ARG A 65 -3.27 20.12 -4.93
CA ARG A 65 -3.98 21.27 -5.53
C ARG A 65 -3.07 22.16 -6.39
N LEU A 66 -1.79 22.25 -6.02
CA LEU A 66 -0.75 22.95 -6.78
C LEU A 66 -0.03 21.95 -7.67
N GLY A 67 -0.04 22.14 -8.99
CA GLY A 67 0.61 21.25 -9.96
C GLY A 67 -0.27 20.95 -11.19
N ARG A 68 0.15 19.98 -12.00
CA ARG A 68 -0.55 19.59 -13.25
C ARG A 68 -1.82 18.75 -13.03
N GLN A 69 -2.11 18.35 -11.79
CA GLN A 69 -3.30 17.56 -11.40
C GLN A 69 -3.56 16.37 -12.34
N GLN A 70 -2.48 15.65 -12.68
CA GLN A 70 -2.52 14.61 -13.71
C GLN A 70 -3.13 13.31 -13.20
N ASP A 71 -3.28 13.14 -11.88
CA ASP A 71 -3.88 11.96 -11.26
C ASP A 71 -3.29 10.67 -11.86
N VAL A 72 -4.10 9.84 -12.52
CA VAL A 72 -3.69 8.59 -13.16
C VAL A 72 -2.70 8.76 -14.32
N GLY A 73 -2.59 9.96 -14.89
CA GLY A 73 -1.59 10.32 -15.89
C GLY A 73 -0.20 10.58 -15.30
N ASP A 74 -0.08 10.70 -13.97
CA ASP A 74 1.19 10.86 -13.28
C ASP A 74 1.82 9.49 -12.98
N LYS A 75 3.08 9.30 -13.37
CA LYS A 75 3.82 8.04 -13.11
C LYS A 75 3.87 7.68 -11.61
N ARG A 76 3.76 8.67 -10.73
CA ARG A 76 3.78 8.49 -9.28
C ARG A 76 2.49 7.88 -8.73
N ALA A 77 1.38 7.89 -9.50
CA ALA A 77 0.16 7.17 -9.15
C ALA A 77 0.25 5.67 -9.49
N SER A 78 1.19 5.26 -10.35
CA SER A 78 1.30 3.86 -10.81
C SER A 78 1.42 2.80 -9.72
N PRO A 79 2.08 3.03 -8.56
CA PRO A 79 2.07 2.08 -7.45
C PRO A 79 0.67 1.81 -6.91
N LEU A 80 -0.14 2.85 -6.72
CA LEU A 80 -1.51 2.71 -6.22
C LEU A 80 -2.40 2.04 -7.28
N LEU A 81 -2.29 2.46 -8.54
CA LEU A 81 -3.06 1.87 -9.63
C LEU A 81 -2.78 0.37 -9.78
N HIS A 82 -1.52 -0.04 -9.63
CA HIS A 82 -1.16 -1.45 -9.63
C HIS A 82 -1.88 -2.25 -8.53
N LEU A 83 -2.02 -1.68 -7.32
CA LEU A 83 -2.79 -2.31 -6.25
C LEU A 83 -4.28 -2.41 -6.62
N THR A 84 -4.87 -1.37 -7.22
CA THR A 84 -6.28 -1.40 -7.67
C THR A 84 -6.52 -2.48 -8.73
N GLU A 85 -5.55 -2.73 -9.63
CA GLU A 85 -5.64 -3.78 -10.64
C GLU A 85 -5.39 -5.19 -10.08
N MET A 86 -4.68 -5.29 -8.96
CA MET A 86 -4.34 -6.55 -8.30
C MET A 86 -5.44 -7.02 -7.35
N LEU A 87 -6.06 -6.09 -6.61
CA LEU A 87 -7.07 -6.37 -5.57
C LEU A 87 -8.17 -7.35 -6.04
N PRO A 88 -8.81 -7.19 -7.20
CA PRO A 88 -9.85 -8.11 -7.68
C PRO A 88 -9.35 -9.51 -8.01
N LYS A 89 -8.03 -9.67 -8.25
CA LYS A 89 -7.39 -10.94 -8.61
C LYS A 89 -6.94 -11.74 -7.40
N LEU A 90 -6.93 -11.14 -6.21
CA LEU A 90 -6.50 -11.81 -4.98
C LEU A 90 -7.47 -12.92 -4.60
N ARG A 91 -6.94 -14.09 -4.27
CA ARG A 91 -7.72 -15.19 -3.68
C ARG A 91 -8.24 -14.83 -2.29
N GLN A 92 -7.46 -14.05 -1.56
CA GLN A 92 -7.78 -13.53 -0.23
C GLN A 92 -7.47 -12.02 -0.22
N LYS A 93 -8.51 -11.20 -0.24
CA LYS A 93 -8.41 -9.74 -0.09
C LYS A 93 -8.11 -9.38 1.37
N PRO A 94 -7.44 -8.25 1.64
CA PRO A 94 -7.34 -7.74 3.01
C PRO A 94 -8.73 -7.48 3.59
N LYS A 95 -8.91 -7.77 4.88
CA LYS A 95 -10.17 -7.51 5.60
C LYS A 95 -10.40 -6.02 5.83
N ALA A 96 -9.31 -5.26 5.94
CA ALA A 96 -9.35 -3.82 6.13
C ALA A 96 -8.19 -3.15 5.39
N LEU A 97 -8.42 -1.89 5.01
CA LEU A 97 -7.44 -1.08 4.33
C LEU A 97 -7.54 0.35 4.88
N LEU A 98 -6.39 0.92 5.27
CA LEU A 98 -6.26 2.32 5.68
C LEU A 98 -5.39 3.04 4.67
N VAL A 99 -5.93 4.08 4.03
CA VAL A 99 -5.17 4.96 3.14
C VAL A 99 -5.04 6.34 3.76
N GLU A 100 -3.81 6.79 3.90
CA GLU A 100 -3.50 8.20 4.17
C GLU A 100 -3.16 8.89 2.86
N ASN A 101 -3.73 10.08 2.65
CA ASN A 101 -3.43 10.94 1.51
C ASN A 101 -3.85 12.39 1.77
N VAL A 102 -3.51 13.28 0.84
CA VAL A 102 -3.85 14.71 0.90
C VAL A 102 -5.27 15.02 0.45
N VAL A 103 -5.79 16.17 0.90
CA VAL A 103 -7.08 16.71 0.44
C VAL A 103 -7.10 16.87 -1.08
N GLY A 104 -8.13 16.35 -1.72
CA GLY A 104 -8.29 16.22 -3.17
C GLY A 104 -8.20 14.77 -3.65
N PHE A 105 -7.52 13.89 -2.89
CA PHE A 105 -7.45 12.47 -3.21
C PHE A 105 -8.84 11.82 -3.21
N GLU A 106 -9.74 12.22 -2.31
CA GLU A 106 -11.10 11.70 -2.18
C GLU A 106 -11.98 11.93 -3.43
N THR A 107 -11.57 12.85 -4.30
CA THR A 107 -12.25 13.13 -5.58
C THR A 107 -11.48 12.63 -6.80
N SER A 108 -10.32 12.00 -6.59
CA SER A 108 -9.44 11.52 -7.65
C SER A 108 -9.98 10.26 -8.32
N GLU A 109 -9.65 10.06 -9.60
CA GLU A 109 -9.85 8.81 -10.34
C GLU A 109 -9.12 7.65 -9.65
N SER A 110 -7.94 7.90 -9.08
CA SER A 110 -7.20 6.89 -8.31
C SER A 110 -7.99 6.38 -7.08
N TRP A 111 -8.72 7.26 -6.40
CA TRP A 111 -9.62 6.88 -5.31
C TRP A 111 -10.80 6.05 -5.81
N HIS A 112 -11.47 6.48 -6.89
CA HIS A 112 -12.61 5.74 -7.44
C HIS A 112 -12.21 4.32 -7.83
N ARG A 113 -11.06 4.15 -8.52
CA ARG A 113 -10.53 2.81 -8.87
C ARG A 113 -10.23 1.94 -7.65
N LEU A 114 -9.73 2.53 -6.57
CA LEU A 114 -9.47 1.80 -5.34
C LEU A 114 -10.77 1.36 -4.67
N ALA A 115 -11.76 2.26 -4.60
CA ALA A 115 -13.06 1.95 -4.03
C ALA A 115 -13.76 0.84 -4.83
N ASP A 116 -13.76 0.93 -6.16
CA ASP A 116 -14.35 -0.08 -7.04
C ASP A 116 -13.67 -1.45 -6.85
N ALA A 117 -12.32 -1.49 -6.84
CA ALA A 117 -11.56 -2.73 -6.65
C ALA A 117 -11.81 -3.44 -5.30
N LEU A 118 -12.20 -2.67 -4.28
CA LEU A 118 -12.57 -3.19 -2.95
C LEU A 118 -14.00 -3.71 -2.89
N LEU A 119 -14.91 -3.17 -3.72
CA LEU A 119 -16.33 -3.51 -3.74
C LEU A 119 -16.69 -4.65 -4.70
N GLU A 120 -15.82 -4.96 -5.68
CA GLU A 120 -15.92 -6.16 -6.54
C GLU A 120 -15.74 -7.47 -5.77
#